data_AF-A0A6P7XPQ9-F1
#
_entry.id   AF-A0A6P7XPQ9-F1
#
_cell.length_a   1.000
_cell.length_b   1.000
_cell.length_c   1.000
_cell.angle_alpha   90.00
_cell.angle_beta   90.00
_cell.angle_gamma   90.00
#
_symmetry.space_group_name_H-M   'P 1'
#
loop_
_entity.id
_entity.type
_entity.pdbx_description
1 polymer ?
#
loop_
_entity_poly.entity_id
_entity_poly.type
_entity_poly.pdbx_seq_one_letter_code
_entity_poly.pdbx_strand_id
1 'polypeptide(L)'
;MDTIKTFFDNIWESLTKSQKTEVFSKGVESAPETVHIAEEYSDASDTLQTQNEEHSMKDNDSSFILSTSSRACMEVITLQVCVTGQTFNSEQQFLNQVAECLQGCGIHLQREVYNHESDEPLLLFCPVVSRAGTDIHHALENISSHRKVVLVVMHHAPNPNLMLYTASQSQTQHSSLVSVVDCRFSQGSGLYSCQMNTTAVTSVASSIEQLVLLSKETCVN
;
A
#
# COMPACT_ATOMS: atom_id res chain seq x y z
N MET A 1 -11.04 -2.22 -28.83
CA MET A 1 -10.75 -3.00 -27.60
C MET A 1 -9.24 -3.12 -27.38
N ASP A 2 -8.41 -2.23 -27.95
CA ASP A 2 -6.99 -2.56 -28.19
C ASP A 2 -5.99 -1.55 -27.62
N THR A 3 -6.44 -0.47 -26.99
CA THR A 3 -5.55 0.59 -26.47
C THR A 3 -4.73 0.12 -25.27
N ILE A 4 -5.31 -0.71 -24.39
CA ILE A 4 -4.62 -1.25 -23.20
C ILE A 4 -3.55 -2.26 -23.61
N LYS A 5 -3.86 -3.15 -24.56
CA LYS A 5 -2.89 -4.08 -25.13
C LYS A 5 -1.74 -3.31 -25.79
N THR A 6 -2.06 -2.25 -26.53
CA THR A 6 -1.06 -1.36 -27.14
C THR A 6 -0.18 -0.67 -26.09
N PHE A 7 -0.74 -0.22 -24.97
CA PHE A 7 0.03 0.37 -23.87
C PHE A 7 1.02 -0.62 -23.26
N PHE A 8 0.58 -1.84 -22.92
CA PHE A 8 1.47 -2.87 -22.38
C PHE A 8 2.50 -3.36 -23.39
N ASP A 9 2.12 -3.49 -24.67
CA ASP A 9 3.04 -3.88 -25.75
C ASP A 9 4.12 -2.80 -25.97
N ASN A 10 3.75 -1.52 -25.92
CA ASN A 10 4.69 -0.41 -26.03
C ASN A 10 5.67 -0.36 -24.85
N ILE A 11 5.18 -0.63 -23.63
CA ILE A 11 6.04 -0.75 -22.44
C ILE A 11 6.98 -1.94 -22.60
N TRP A 12 6.47 -3.10 -23.01
CA TRP A 12 7.27 -4.31 -23.25
C TRP A 12 8.37 -4.07 -24.27
N GLU A 13 8.07 -3.39 -25.39
CA GLU A 13 9.06 -3.09 -26.42
C GLU A 13 10.12 -2.06 -25.98
N SER A 14 9.81 -1.22 -25.01
CA SER A 14 10.75 -0.27 -24.41
C SER A 14 11.75 -0.91 -23.43
N LEU A 15 11.50 -2.14 -22.97
CA LEU A 15 12.39 -2.83 -22.02
C LEU A 15 13.72 -3.25 -22.67
N THR A 16 14.79 -3.12 -21.91
CA THR A 16 16.13 -3.60 -22.31
C THR A 16 16.16 -5.13 -22.37
N LYS A 17 17.10 -5.69 -23.17
CA LYS A 17 17.29 -7.16 -23.26
C LYS A 17 17.48 -7.81 -21.88
N SER A 18 18.21 -7.15 -20.97
CA SER A 18 18.40 -7.65 -19.61
C SER A 18 17.08 -7.75 -18.84
N GLN A 19 16.20 -6.77 -18.96
CA GLN A 19 14.88 -6.76 -18.31
C GLN A 19 13.94 -7.82 -18.89
N LYS A 20 13.95 -8.04 -20.21
CA LYS A 20 13.13 -9.09 -20.85
C LYS A 20 13.56 -10.50 -20.41
N THR A 21 14.86 -10.72 -20.20
CA THR A 21 15.41 -12.04 -19.85
C THR A 21 15.05 -12.46 -18.42
N GLU A 22 14.98 -11.51 -17.48
CA GLU A 22 14.64 -11.80 -16.07
C GLU A 22 13.17 -12.21 -15.87
N VAL A 23 12.26 -11.74 -16.74
CA VAL A 23 10.83 -12.12 -16.73
C VAL A 23 10.67 -13.62 -17.03
N PHE A 24 11.47 -14.18 -17.94
CA PHE A 24 11.40 -15.59 -18.31
C PHE A 24 12.01 -16.52 -17.25
N SER A 25 12.90 -16.02 -16.39
CA SER A 25 13.59 -16.84 -15.39
C SER A 25 12.79 -17.07 -14.10
N LYS A 26 11.74 -16.28 -13.80
CA LYS A 26 10.96 -16.40 -12.55
C LYS A 26 9.76 -17.36 -12.60
N GLY A 27 9.62 -18.14 -13.68
CA GLY A 27 8.50 -19.06 -13.89
C GLY A 27 8.64 -20.46 -13.27
N VAL A 28 9.76 -20.79 -12.63
CA VAL A 28 10.01 -22.13 -12.06
C VAL A 28 10.84 -21.98 -10.78
N GLU A 29 10.23 -22.12 -9.59
CA GLU A 29 10.72 -22.97 -8.49
C GLU A 29 9.74 -22.99 -7.30
N SER A 30 9.65 -24.15 -6.65
CA SER A 30 8.60 -24.64 -5.74
C SER A 30 8.91 -24.48 -4.24
N ALA A 31 7.90 -24.80 -3.43
CA ALA A 31 7.71 -24.74 -1.96
C ALA A 31 8.78 -25.45 -1.06
N PRO A 32 8.70 -25.32 0.30
CA PRO A 32 9.85 -25.21 1.21
C PRO A 32 10.28 -26.52 1.88
N GLU A 33 11.55 -26.59 2.31
CA GLU A 33 12.06 -27.62 3.22
C GLU A 33 12.08 -27.15 4.68
N THR A 34 11.60 -28.04 5.56
CA THR A 34 11.56 -27.95 7.02
C THR A 34 12.88 -28.47 7.60
N VAL A 35 13.46 -27.79 8.59
CA VAL A 35 14.55 -28.36 9.41
C VAL A 35 14.23 -28.21 10.89
N HIS A 36 14.02 -29.36 11.52
CA HIS A 36 14.07 -29.60 12.95
C HIS A 36 15.50 -29.49 13.45
N ILE A 37 15.75 -28.78 14.56
CA ILE A 37 16.83 -29.12 15.49
C ILE A 37 16.32 -28.89 16.92
N ALA A 38 16.25 -29.98 17.68
CA ALA A 38 16.17 -29.99 19.14
C ALA A 38 17.60 -29.88 19.67
N GLU A 39 17.81 -29.15 20.76
CA GLU A 39 18.92 -29.40 21.67
C GLU A 39 18.54 -28.98 23.09
N GLU A 40 18.82 -29.92 23.98
CA GLU A 40 18.46 -30.09 25.37
C GLU A 40 19.70 -29.76 26.20
N TYR A 41 19.58 -28.99 27.29
CA TYR A 41 20.55 -29.03 28.40
C TYR A 41 19.90 -28.59 29.71
N SER A 42 19.95 -29.52 30.67
CA SER A 42 19.58 -29.46 32.09
C SER A 42 20.49 -28.53 32.90
N ASP A 43 20.01 -27.92 34.00
CA ASP A 43 20.02 -28.56 35.33
C ASP A 43 19.50 -27.66 36.48
N ALA A 44 19.06 -28.34 37.56
CA ALA A 44 18.86 -27.92 38.96
C ALA A 44 17.71 -26.94 39.30
N SER A 45 16.59 -27.41 39.86
CA SER A 45 16.34 -27.78 41.28
C SER A 45 15.94 -26.60 42.16
N ASP A 46 14.63 -26.45 42.44
CA ASP A 46 14.16 -26.41 43.83
C ASP A 46 12.64 -26.66 43.92
N THR A 47 12.29 -27.50 44.88
CA THR A 47 10.93 -27.97 45.22
C THR A 47 10.41 -27.12 46.38
N LEU A 48 9.11 -26.81 46.44
CA LEU A 48 8.26 -26.91 47.66
C LEU A 48 6.79 -26.52 47.39
N GLN A 49 5.95 -27.57 47.43
CA GLN A 49 4.60 -27.74 48.02
C GLN A 49 3.46 -26.71 47.84
N THR A 50 2.39 -27.24 47.25
CA THR A 50 0.96 -26.89 47.34
C THR A 50 0.37 -26.99 48.76
N GLN A 51 -0.53 -26.06 49.13
CA GLN A 51 -1.72 -26.33 49.94
C GLN A 51 -2.91 -25.46 49.47
N ASN A 52 -4.04 -26.12 49.23
CA ASN A 52 -5.39 -25.57 49.04
C ASN A 52 -5.97 -25.17 50.39
N GLU A 53 -6.73 -24.06 50.47
CA GLU A 53 -7.93 -23.94 51.31
C GLU A 53 -9.01 -23.09 50.59
N GLU A 54 -10.17 -23.71 50.35
CA GLU A 54 -11.43 -23.05 49.99
C GLU A 54 -12.08 -22.44 51.25
N HIS A 55 -12.58 -21.19 51.20
CA HIS A 55 -13.94 -20.88 51.69
C HIS A 55 -14.49 -19.50 51.27
N SER A 56 -15.43 -19.56 50.32
CA SER A 56 -16.79 -18.98 50.29
C SER A 56 -17.12 -17.51 50.72
N MET A 57 -17.69 -16.82 49.72
CA MET A 57 -18.84 -15.88 49.71
C MET A 57 -18.82 -14.59 50.54
N LYS A 58 -18.98 -13.45 49.82
CA LYS A 58 -20.27 -12.74 49.74
C LYS A 58 -20.30 -11.68 48.64
N ASP A 59 -21.47 -11.62 48.01
CA ASP A 59 -21.89 -10.88 46.83
C ASP A 59 -21.80 -9.35 46.97
N ASN A 60 -21.61 -8.64 45.85
CA ASN A 60 -22.60 -7.63 45.49
C ASN A 60 -22.64 -7.33 43.99
N ASP A 61 -23.86 -7.36 43.50
CA ASP A 61 -24.30 -7.28 42.11
C ASP A 61 -24.50 -5.82 41.69
N SER A 62 -23.95 -5.46 40.53
CA SER A 62 -24.51 -4.42 39.67
C SER A 62 -24.02 -4.64 38.25
N SER A 63 -24.66 -5.62 37.62
CA SER A 63 -25.37 -5.43 36.35
C SER A 63 -24.81 -4.34 35.41
N PHE A 64 -24.14 -4.76 34.34
CA PHE A 64 -24.80 -4.92 33.05
C PHE A 64 -23.72 -5.33 32.05
N ILE A 65 -23.85 -6.56 31.55
CA ILE A 65 -23.25 -6.94 30.28
C ILE A 65 -23.83 -6.02 29.22
N LEU A 66 -23.05 -5.02 28.81
CA LEU A 66 -23.05 -4.59 27.43
C LEU A 66 -21.63 -4.85 26.92
N SER A 67 -21.37 -6.12 26.62
CA SER A 67 -20.42 -6.44 25.57
C SER A 67 -20.99 -5.88 24.26
N THR A 68 -20.92 -4.56 24.06
CA THR A 68 -20.96 -4.01 22.72
C THR A 68 -19.60 -4.32 22.11
N SER A 69 -19.46 -5.55 21.63
CA SER A 69 -18.84 -5.74 20.33
C SER A 69 -19.73 -4.99 19.35
N SER A 70 -19.61 -3.66 19.36
CA SER A 70 -19.91 -2.87 18.19
C SER A 70 -18.97 -3.47 17.17
N ARG A 71 -19.53 -4.29 16.26
CA ARG A 71 -18.87 -4.48 14.98
C ARG A 71 -18.73 -3.07 14.45
N ALA A 72 -17.53 -2.49 14.61
CA ALA A 72 -17.23 -1.20 14.02
C ALA A 72 -17.65 -1.33 12.56
N CYS A 73 -18.66 -0.56 12.16
CA CYS A 73 -19.10 -0.55 10.78
C CYS A 73 -17.92 0.01 10.00
N MET A 74 -17.19 -0.87 9.31
CA MET A 74 -16.06 -0.46 8.49
C MET A 74 -16.62 0.24 7.25
N GLU A 75 -16.19 1.46 7.02
CA GLU A 75 -16.48 2.14 5.76
C GLU A 75 -15.68 1.46 4.65
N VAL A 76 -16.29 1.17 3.50
CA VAL A 76 -15.57 0.60 2.37
C VAL A 76 -15.35 1.68 1.32
N ILE A 77 -14.10 1.86 0.89
CA ILE A 77 -13.77 2.66 -0.29
C ILE A 77 -13.13 1.79 -1.35
N THR A 78 -13.61 1.91 -2.58
CA THR A 78 -13.03 1.27 -3.75
C THR A 78 -12.07 2.24 -4.42
N LEU A 79 -10.83 1.80 -4.65
CA LEU A 79 -9.85 2.52 -5.47
C LEU A 79 -9.47 1.70 -6.67
N GLN A 80 -9.36 2.36 -7.81
CA GLN A 80 -8.64 1.78 -8.94
C GLN A 80 -7.15 2.00 -8.78
N VAL A 81 -6.38 0.97 -9.14
CA VAL A 81 -4.92 1.01 -9.08
C VAL A 81 -4.34 0.91 -10.48
N CYS A 82 -3.46 1.84 -10.83
CA CYS A 82 -2.71 1.82 -12.08
C CYS A 82 -1.21 1.98 -11.80
N VAL A 83 -0.38 1.21 -12.50
CA VAL A 83 1.09 1.27 -12.40
C VAL A 83 1.63 1.48 -13.81
N THR A 84 2.38 2.57 -14.03
CA THR A 84 2.82 2.96 -15.38
C THR A 84 4.19 2.41 -15.78
N GLY A 85 4.80 1.60 -14.93
CA GLY A 85 6.10 1.00 -15.19
C GLY A 85 6.51 -0.05 -14.16
N GLN A 86 7.77 -0.44 -14.18
CA GLN A 86 8.28 -1.50 -13.30
C GLN A 86 8.58 -0.96 -11.90
N THR A 87 7.99 -1.59 -10.89
CA THR A 87 8.05 -1.19 -9.47
C THR A 87 8.56 -2.30 -8.54
N PHE A 88 8.79 -3.51 -9.08
CA PHE A 88 9.29 -4.68 -8.34
C PHE A 88 8.44 -5.02 -7.10
N ASN A 89 7.11 -4.97 -7.22
CA ASN A 89 6.13 -5.17 -6.13
C ASN A 89 6.16 -4.12 -5.00
N SER A 90 6.95 -3.05 -5.15
CA SER A 90 7.01 -1.97 -4.15
C SER A 90 5.68 -1.22 -4.03
N GLU A 91 4.89 -1.18 -5.10
CA GLU A 91 3.53 -0.65 -5.11
C GLU A 91 2.57 -1.49 -4.24
N GLN A 92 2.75 -2.82 -4.22
CA GLN A 92 1.95 -3.70 -3.36
C GLN A 92 2.31 -3.49 -1.89
N GLN A 93 3.62 -3.36 -1.59
CA GLN A 93 4.09 -3.02 -0.24
C GLN A 93 3.54 -1.67 0.21
N PHE A 94 3.56 -0.67 -0.66
CA PHE A 94 2.98 0.65 -0.39
C PHE A 94 1.47 0.57 -0.12
N LEU A 95 0.72 -0.13 -0.99
CA LEU A 95 -0.72 -0.36 -0.84
C LEU A 95 -1.09 -1.06 0.46
N ASN A 96 -0.29 -2.04 0.88
CA ASN A 96 -0.51 -2.75 2.14
C ASN A 96 -0.32 -1.81 3.34
N GLN A 97 0.73 -0.99 3.35
CA GLN A 97 0.93 0.01 4.41
C GLN A 97 -0.20 1.06 4.43
N VAL A 98 -0.69 1.51 3.26
CA VAL A 98 -1.85 2.40 3.19
C VAL A 98 -3.11 1.73 3.75
N ALA A 99 -3.36 0.47 3.38
CA ALA A 99 -4.51 -0.28 3.89
C ALA A 99 -4.44 -0.48 5.41
N GLU A 100 -3.27 -0.74 5.98
CA GLU A 100 -3.05 -0.82 7.43
C GLU A 100 -3.37 0.51 8.13
N CYS A 101 -2.89 1.64 7.58
CA CYS A 101 -3.24 2.97 8.09
C CYS A 101 -4.76 3.22 8.08
N LEU A 102 -5.45 2.87 6.98
CA LEU A 102 -6.88 3.08 6.82
C LEU A 102 -7.71 2.17 7.74
N GLN A 103 -7.28 0.93 7.98
CA GLN A 103 -7.93 0.03 8.93
C GLN A 103 -7.92 0.61 10.34
N GLY A 104 -6.84 1.30 10.74
CA GLY A 104 -6.77 2.04 12.00
C GLY A 104 -7.83 3.15 12.13
N CYS A 105 -8.30 3.69 11.00
CA CYS A 105 -9.35 4.71 10.92
C CYS A 105 -10.75 4.11 10.69
N GLY A 106 -10.90 2.78 10.68
CA GLY A 106 -12.17 2.12 10.42
C GLY A 106 -12.57 2.10 8.94
N ILE A 107 -11.61 2.24 8.03
CA ILE A 107 -11.83 2.24 6.58
C ILE A 107 -11.20 0.97 5.98
N HIS A 108 -12.00 0.20 5.25
CA HIS A 108 -11.56 -0.93 4.44
C HIS A 108 -11.30 -0.48 3.00
N LEU A 109 -10.06 -0.65 2.54
CA LEU A 109 -9.66 -0.35 1.17
C LEU A 109 -9.90 -1.56 0.25
N GLN A 110 -10.88 -1.44 -0.65
CA GLN A 110 -11.07 -2.34 -1.78
C GLN A 110 -10.27 -1.83 -2.99
N ARG A 111 -9.58 -2.74 -3.67
CA ARG A 111 -8.72 -2.41 -4.82
C ARG A 111 -9.29 -3.03 -6.08
N GLU A 112 -9.41 -2.23 -7.12
CA GLU A 112 -9.85 -2.67 -8.44
C GLU A 112 -8.79 -2.40 -9.49
N VAL A 113 -8.85 -3.18 -10.57
CA VAL A 113 -8.04 -2.95 -11.75
C VAL A 113 -8.47 -1.64 -12.40
N TYR A 114 -7.50 -0.86 -12.86
CA TYR A 114 -7.77 0.37 -13.59
C TYR A 114 -8.68 0.16 -14.81
N ASN A 115 -9.74 0.95 -14.85
CA ASN A 115 -10.63 1.14 -15.98
C ASN A 115 -10.76 2.65 -16.28
N HIS A 116 -10.40 3.05 -17.49
CA HIS A 116 -10.52 4.42 -17.97
C HIS A 116 -11.96 4.99 -17.98
N GLU A 117 -12.98 4.13 -18.06
CA GLU A 117 -14.39 4.53 -18.05
C GLU A 117 -14.98 4.64 -16.64
N SER A 118 -14.23 4.27 -15.61
CA SER A 118 -14.69 4.36 -14.22
C SER A 118 -14.44 5.73 -13.62
N ASP A 119 -15.42 6.21 -12.85
CA ASP A 119 -15.34 7.43 -12.04
C ASP A 119 -14.73 7.19 -10.65
N GLU A 120 -14.44 5.94 -10.28
CA GLU A 120 -13.82 5.60 -9.00
C GLU A 120 -12.45 6.30 -8.86
N PRO A 121 -12.08 6.75 -7.65
CA PRO A 121 -10.79 7.41 -7.45
C PRO A 121 -9.63 6.49 -7.85
N LEU A 122 -8.56 7.11 -8.35
CA LEU A 122 -7.40 6.42 -8.88
C LEU A 122 -6.18 6.63 -7.99
N LEU A 123 -5.56 5.54 -7.56
CA LEU A 123 -4.20 5.54 -7.05
C LEU A 123 -3.23 5.17 -8.18
N LEU A 124 -2.48 6.16 -8.64
CA LEU A 124 -1.58 6.04 -9.78
C LEU A 124 -0.13 5.95 -9.31
N PHE A 125 0.54 4.84 -9.60
CA PHE A 125 1.97 4.66 -9.34
C PHE A 125 2.78 4.98 -10.59
N CYS A 126 3.67 5.97 -10.47
CA CYS A 126 4.54 6.44 -11.53
C CYS A 126 6.01 6.24 -11.15
N PRO A 127 6.63 5.09 -11.47
CA PRO A 127 8.08 4.95 -11.31
C PRO A 127 8.82 5.89 -12.25
N VAL A 128 9.80 6.62 -11.71
CA VAL A 128 10.68 7.50 -12.48
C VAL A 128 11.75 6.64 -13.16
N VAL A 129 11.65 6.56 -14.49
CA VAL A 129 12.55 5.77 -15.35
C VAL A 129 13.52 6.69 -16.08
N SER A 130 13.05 7.84 -16.56
CA SER A 130 13.83 8.78 -17.34
C SER A 130 14.04 10.08 -16.59
N ARG A 131 12.95 10.81 -16.35
CA ARG A 131 12.89 12.12 -15.70
C ARG A 131 11.49 12.28 -15.13
N ALA A 132 11.38 12.71 -13.87
CA ALA A 132 10.10 12.83 -13.17
C ALA A 132 9.03 13.56 -13.99
N GLY A 133 9.31 14.78 -14.48
CA GLY A 133 8.33 15.54 -15.26
C GLY A 133 7.84 14.84 -16.54
N THR A 134 8.72 14.13 -17.26
CA THR A 134 8.31 13.40 -18.49
C THR A 134 7.48 12.18 -18.14
N ASP A 135 7.94 11.38 -17.18
CA ASP A 135 7.26 10.14 -16.80
C ASP A 135 5.88 10.46 -16.18
N ILE A 136 5.78 11.52 -15.37
CA ILE A 136 4.50 11.98 -14.81
C ILE A 136 3.55 12.47 -15.91
N HIS A 137 4.06 13.23 -16.88
CA HIS A 137 3.23 13.69 -18.00
C HIS A 137 2.61 12.51 -18.76
N HIS A 138 3.40 11.50 -19.11
CA HIS A 138 2.89 10.29 -19.76
C HIS A 138 1.93 9.50 -18.86
N ALA A 139 2.20 9.43 -17.56
CA ALA A 139 1.31 8.74 -16.62
C ALA A 139 -0.08 9.38 -16.53
N LEU A 140 -0.17 10.70 -16.77
CA LEU A 140 -1.42 11.46 -16.67
C LEU A 140 -2.12 11.71 -18.01
N GLU A 141 -1.46 11.46 -19.15
CA GLU A 141 -1.91 11.87 -20.49
C GLU A 141 -3.35 11.43 -20.82
N ASN A 142 -3.77 10.24 -20.37
CA ASN A 142 -5.08 9.66 -20.66
C ASN A 142 -6.05 9.67 -19.47
N ILE A 143 -5.73 10.43 -18.41
CA ILE A 143 -6.59 10.51 -17.23
C ILE A 143 -7.61 11.62 -17.40
N SER A 144 -8.90 11.28 -17.25
CA SER A 144 -9.99 12.27 -17.27
C SER A 144 -9.76 13.39 -16.26
N SER A 145 -9.96 14.63 -16.68
CA SER A 145 -9.82 15.83 -15.86
C SER A 145 -10.76 15.88 -14.66
N HIS A 146 -11.87 15.14 -14.71
CA HIS A 146 -12.90 15.09 -13.66
C HIS A 146 -12.62 14.01 -12.60
N ARG A 147 -11.65 13.13 -12.87
CA ARG A 147 -11.33 12.03 -11.99
C ARG A 147 -10.52 12.51 -10.80
N LYS A 148 -10.68 11.88 -9.63
CA LYS A 148 -9.86 12.12 -8.44
C LYS A 148 -8.64 11.19 -8.47
N VAL A 149 -7.45 11.75 -8.57
CA VAL A 149 -6.18 11.00 -8.68
C VAL A 149 -5.26 11.32 -7.52
N VAL A 150 -4.77 10.28 -6.85
CA VAL A 150 -3.64 10.36 -5.94
C VAL A 150 -2.43 9.78 -6.67
N LEU A 151 -1.42 10.60 -6.93
CA LEU A 151 -0.21 10.21 -7.66
C LEU A 151 0.92 9.88 -6.70
N VAL A 152 1.47 8.68 -6.83
CA VAL A 152 2.66 8.22 -6.12
C VAL A 152 3.83 8.18 -7.10
N VAL A 153 4.73 9.15 -7.01
CA VAL A 153 5.94 9.20 -7.82
C VAL A 153 7.01 8.34 -7.14
N MET A 154 7.39 7.25 -7.79
CA MET A 154 8.31 6.27 -7.22
C MET A 154 9.72 6.49 -7.77
N HIS A 155 10.64 6.93 -6.92
CA HIS A 155 12.03 7.16 -7.27
C HIS A 155 12.83 5.88 -7.06
N HIS A 156 13.33 5.30 -8.15
CA HIS A 156 14.26 4.19 -8.06
C HIS A 156 15.60 4.70 -7.50
N ALA A 157 15.94 4.27 -6.29
CA ALA A 157 17.13 4.72 -5.58
C ALA A 157 17.99 3.50 -5.20
N PRO A 158 18.93 3.05 -6.05
CA PRO A 158 19.84 1.95 -5.72
C PRO A 158 20.68 2.22 -4.45
N ASN A 159 20.89 3.49 -4.13
CA ASN A 159 21.55 3.94 -2.91
C ASN A 159 20.57 4.77 -2.06
N PRO A 160 20.18 4.30 -0.86
CA PRO A 160 19.20 4.98 -0.01
C PRO A 160 19.70 6.35 0.51
N ASN A 161 21.01 6.61 0.50
CA ASN A 161 21.61 7.85 0.99
C ASN A 161 21.64 8.98 -0.06
N LEU A 162 21.26 8.73 -1.31
CA LEU A 162 21.22 9.77 -2.34
C LEU A 162 20.05 10.73 -2.05
N MET A 163 20.31 12.03 -2.00
CA MET A 163 19.27 13.06 -1.87
C MET A 163 18.41 13.09 -3.13
N LEU A 164 17.09 13.25 -2.98
CA LEU A 164 16.23 13.55 -4.14
C LEU A 164 16.44 15.02 -4.48
N TYR A 165 16.74 15.30 -5.74
CA TYR A 165 17.13 16.64 -6.15
C TYR A 165 15.93 17.60 -6.33
N THR A 166 14.69 17.12 -6.34
CA THR A 166 13.49 17.97 -6.41
C THR A 166 12.24 17.20 -5.97
N ALA A 167 11.34 17.86 -5.20
CA ALA A 167 10.02 17.31 -4.89
C ALA A 167 9.14 17.32 -6.15
N SER A 168 8.46 16.22 -6.46
CA SER A 168 7.70 16.11 -7.73
C SER A 168 6.46 17.00 -7.74
N GLN A 169 5.97 17.41 -6.57
CA GLN A 169 4.85 18.34 -6.43
C GLN A 169 5.05 19.65 -7.22
N SER A 170 6.28 20.17 -7.33
CA SER A 170 6.56 21.40 -8.07
C SER A 170 6.55 21.23 -9.60
N GLN A 171 6.55 19.99 -10.08
CA GLN A 171 6.60 19.63 -11.50
C GLN A 171 5.26 19.13 -12.03
N THR A 172 4.19 19.19 -11.22
CA THR A 172 2.89 18.59 -11.52
C THR A 172 1.77 19.61 -11.45
N GLN A 173 1.10 19.84 -12.58
CA GLN A 173 -0.18 20.55 -12.64
C GLN A 173 -1.11 19.77 -13.55
N HIS A 174 -2.14 19.16 -12.95
CA HIS A 174 -3.22 18.50 -13.66
C HIS A 174 -4.48 18.59 -12.82
N SER A 175 -5.63 18.93 -13.41
CA SER A 175 -6.85 19.23 -12.67
C SER A 175 -7.41 18.04 -11.89
N SER A 176 -7.05 16.82 -12.29
CA SER A 176 -7.49 15.58 -11.66
C SER A 176 -6.70 15.23 -10.38
N LEU A 177 -5.55 15.88 -10.13
CA LEU A 177 -4.68 15.53 -9.02
C LEU A 177 -5.22 16.09 -7.69
N VAL A 178 -5.52 15.18 -6.77
CA VAL A 178 -5.90 15.50 -5.38
C VAL A 178 -4.65 15.57 -4.50
N SER A 179 -3.67 14.71 -4.76
CA SER A 179 -2.42 14.64 -3.99
C SER A 179 -1.30 14.05 -4.85
N VAL A 180 -0.08 14.51 -4.60
CA VAL A 180 1.15 14.02 -5.23
C VAL A 180 2.16 13.77 -4.11
N VAL A 181 2.63 12.53 -4.01
CA VAL A 181 3.63 12.13 -3.02
C VAL A 181 4.84 11.50 -3.70
N ASP A 182 6.00 11.63 -3.08
CA ASP A 182 7.23 11.00 -3.52
C ASP A 182 7.55 9.81 -2.61
N CYS A 183 7.90 8.66 -3.19
CA CYS A 183 8.42 7.52 -2.44
C CYS A 183 9.69 6.96 -3.09
N ARG A 184 10.47 6.18 -2.34
CA ARG A 184 11.72 5.57 -2.80
C ARG A 184 11.64 4.06 -2.74
N PHE A 185 12.18 3.41 -3.76
CA PHE A 185 12.26 1.96 -3.83
C PHE A 185 13.50 1.48 -4.59
N SER A 186 13.79 0.19 -4.53
CA SER A 186 14.77 -0.47 -5.38
C SER A 186 14.35 -1.90 -5.70
N GLN A 187 14.94 -2.49 -6.74
CA GLN A 187 14.70 -3.90 -7.09
C GLN A 187 15.04 -4.88 -5.95
N GLY A 188 16.13 -4.62 -5.22
CA GLY A 188 16.63 -5.54 -4.19
C GLY A 188 15.90 -5.40 -2.85
N SER A 189 15.56 -4.17 -2.45
CA SER A 189 14.96 -3.90 -1.13
C SER A 189 13.45 -3.63 -1.19
N GLY A 190 12.87 -3.46 -2.38
CA GLY A 190 11.50 -2.99 -2.53
C GLY A 190 11.35 -1.56 -2.01
N LEU A 191 10.22 -1.30 -1.34
CA LEU A 191 9.91 -0.03 -0.70
C LEU A 191 10.77 0.18 0.55
N TYR A 192 11.49 1.29 0.62
CA TYR A 192 12.34 1.58 1.78
C TYR A 192 11.56 1.92 3.05
N SER A 193 12.07 1.49 4.20
CA SER A 193 11.63 1.98 5.52
C SER A 193 12.34 3.30 5.83
N CYS A 194 11.79 4.42 5.33
CA CYS A 194 12.35 5.76 5.54
C CYS A 194 11.26 6.81 5.76
N GLN A 195 11.64 7.94 6.35
CA GLN A 195 10.71 9.04 6.67
C GLN A 195 9.89 9.50 5.46
N MET A 196 10.50 9.57 4.27
CA MET A 196 9.82 9.96 3.04
C MET A 196 8.67 9.01 2.71
N ASN A 197 8.91 7.70 2.79
CA ASN A 197 7.90 6.70 2.48
C ASN A 197 6.82 6.63 3.57
N THR A 198 7.20 6.75 4.84
CA THR A 198 6.23 6.87 5.94
C THR A 198 5.31 8.07 5.73
N THR A 199 5.87 9.25 5.43
CA THR A 199 5.08 10.45 5.12
C THR A 199 4.21 10.25 3.89
N ALA A 200 4.73 9.64 2.81
CA ALA A 200 3.96 9.37 1.60
C ALA A 200 2.75 8.46 1.88
N VAL A 201 2.96 7.36 2.60
CA VAL A 201 1.88 6.43 2.98
C VAL A 201 0.83 7.14 3.82
N THR A 202 1.23 7.87 4.87
CA THR A 202 0.29 8.60 5.73
C THR A 202 -0.47 9.66 4.94
N SER A 203 0.20 10.43 4.08
CA SER A 203 -0.46 11.45 3.24
C SER A 203 -1.46 10.84 2.24
N VAL A 204 -1.15 9.68 1.66
CA VAL A 204 -2.08 8.95 0.78
C VAL A 204 -3.28 8.46 1.59
N ALA A 205 -3.07 7.84 2.75
CA ALA A 205 -4.16 7.41 3.63
C ALA A 205 -5.08 8.57 4.02
N SER A 206 -4.52 9.70 4.45
CA SER A 206 -5.31 10.91 4.76
C SER A 206 -6.06 11.45 3.54
N SER A 207 -5.44 11.41 2.34
CA SER A 207 -6.13 11.83 1.11
C SER A 207 -7.35 10.94 0.83
N ILE A 208 -7.20 9.62 1.00
CA ILE A 208 -8.28 8.64 0.80
C ILE A 208 -9.40 8.85 1.84
N GLU A 209 -9.06 9.10 3.11
CA GLU A 209 -10.02 9.43 4.16
C GLU A 209 -10.83 10.69 3.80
N GLN A 210 -10.18 11.73 3.29
CA GLN A 210 -10.88 12.94 2.80
C GLN A 210 -11.82 12.63 1.63
N LEU A 211 -11.43 11.73 0.71
CA LEU A 211 -12.31 11.32 -0.38
C LEU A 211 -13.59 10.64 0.12
N VAL A 212 -13.48 9.80 1.16
CA VAL A 212 -14.63 9.17 1.84
C VAL A 212 -15.55 10.21 2.47
N LEU A 213 -14.99 11.22 3.15
CA LEU A 213 -15.78 12.27 3.78
C LEU A 213 -16.56 13.09 2.74
N LEU A 214 -15.89 13.48 1.65
CA LEU A 214 -16.51 14.26 0.56
C LEU A 214 -17.62 13.49 -0.18
N SER A 215 -17.53 12.16 -0.29
CA SER A 215 -18.62 11.35 -0.85
C SER A 215 -19.85 11.27 0.05
N LYS A 216 -19.71 11.53 1.35
CA LYS A 216 -20.84 11.55 2.29
C LYS A 216 -21.61 12.86 2.23
N GLU A 217 -20.91 13.98 2.08
CA GLU A 217 -21.52 15.33 2.00
C GLU A 217 -22.37 15.53 0.73
N THR A 218 -22.02 14.85 -0.36
CA THR A 218 -22.77 14.89 -1.62
C THR A 218 -24.10 14.14 -1.57
N CYS A 219 -24.32 13.27 -0.58
CA CYS A 219 -25.56 12.50 -0.39
C CYS A 219 -26.59 13.19 0.52
N VAL A 220 -26.28 14.38 1.08
CA VAL A 220 -27.13 15.08 2.06
C VAL A 220 -27.86 16.30 1.45
N ASN A 221 -27.57 16.65 0.20
CA ASN A 221 -28.23 17.75 -0.53
C ASN A 221 -29.20 17.23 -1.61
#